data_AF-A0A9X1U2A0-F1
#
_entry.id   AF-A0A9X1U2A0-F1
#
_cell.length_a   1.000
_cell.length_b   1.000
_cell.length_c   1.000
_cell.angle_alpha   90.00
_cell.angle_beta   90.00
_cell.angle_gamma   90.00
#
_symmetry.space_group_name_H-M   'P 1'
#
loop_
_entity.id
_entity.type
_entity.pdbx_description
1 polymer ?
#
loop_
_entity_poly.entity_id
_entity_poly.type
_entity_poly.pdbx_seq_one_letter_code
_entity_poly.pdbx_strand_id
1 'polypeptide(L)'
;MKNLFENLFLYEIVLLFLGIFLFLLLSVALVYYIIKKEEIKKLLIFFVISLLMIGYPSIQQISISADKFELTKVQEDYIENPNDSIAKQKLEALTQKLEKRAESARDILQISKSKLLLGNTDGAIEFANKAIEKEYNENKQVKTPDISSDTLKPSLPLVTIQAYQLKELAKFQNNITAESDTVGLKTKLQNMEVNQNLSGTKAVVKRNVLEKTKKLDKN
;
A
#
# COMPACT_ATOMS: atom_id res chain seq x y z
N MET A 1 -23.24 4.77 -3.89
CA MET A 1 -23.17 3.59 -2.99
C MET A 1 -22.08 2.57 -3.35
N LYS A 2 -21.41 2.62 -4.52
CA LYS A 2 -20.41 1.60 -4.89
C LYS A 2 -19.11 1.62 -4.08
N ASN A 3 -18.72 2.77 -3.51
CA ASN A 3 -17.38 2.93 -2.93
C ASN A 3 -17.24 2.41 -1.47
N LEU A 4 -18.32 2.04 -0.79
CA LEU A 4 -18.24 1.60 0.62
C LEU A 4 -17.78 0.15 0.77
N PHE A 5 -17.99 -0.69 -0.24
CA PHE A 5 -17.68 -2.12 -0.22
C PHE A 5 -16.42 -2.49 -1.03
N GLU A 6 -15.89 -1.56 -1.83
CA GLU A 6 -14.74 -1.79 -2.71
C GLU A 6 -13.44 -2.09 -1.94
N ASN A 7 -13.40 -1.69 -0.66
CA ASN A 7 -12.23 -1.82 0.20
C ASN A 7 -12.41 -2.86 1.32
N LEU A 8 -13.42 -3.71 1.20
CA LEU A 8 -13.68 -4.79 2.14
C LEU A 8 -13.37 -6.13 1.49
N PHE A 9 -12.79 -7.03 2.27
CA PHE A 9 -12.71 -8.42 1.84
C PHE A 9 -14.09 -9.07 1.79
N LEU A 10 -14.25 -10.10 0.96
CA LEU A 10 -15.51 -10.83 0.81
C LEU A 10 -16.06 -11.32 2.16
N TYR A 11 -15.20 -11.82 3.04
CA TYR A 11 -15.63 -12.28 4.35
C TYR A 11 -16.14 -11.14 5.24
N GLU A 12 -15.62 -9.92 5.09
CA GLU A 12 -16.07 -8.74 5.84
C GLU A 12 -17.44 -8.28 5.36
N ILE A 13 -17.67 -8.33 4.04
CA ILE A 13 -18.98 -8.06 3.43
C ILE A 13 -20.00 -9.09 3.92
N VAL A 14 -19.66 -10.39 3.88
CA VAL A 14 -20.54 -11.46 4.37
C VAL A 14 -20.85 -11.28 5.85
N LEU A 15 -19.83 -10.97 6.66
CA LEU A 15 -20.00 -10.73 8.10
C LEU A 15 -20.92 -9.53 8.37
N LEU A 16 -20.77 -8.45 7.61
CA LEU A 16 -21.61 -7.26 7.69
C LEU A 16 -23.07 -7.60 7.37
N PHE A 17 -23.34 -8.26 6.24
CA PHE A 17 -24.70 -8.64 5.84
C PHE A 17 -25.33 -9.61 6.85
N LEU A 18 -24.56 -10.58 7.33
CA LEU A 18 -25.03 -11.52 8.35
C LEU A 18 -25.34 -10.81 9.67
N GLY A 19 -24.52 -9.85 10.06
CA GLY A 19 -24.75 -9.00 11.23
C GLY A 19 -26.02 -8.16 11.10
N ILE A 20 -26.24 -7.52 9.95
CA ILE A 20 -27.46 -6.74 9.66
C ILE A 20 -28.70 -7.64 9.70
N PHE A 21 -28.63 -8.80 9.05
CA PHE A 21 -29.73 -9.76 9.02
C PHE A 21 -30.07 -10.26 10.44
N LEU A 22 -29.06 -10.64 11.22
CA LEU A 22 -29.23 -11.07 12.60
C LEU A 22 -29.81 -9.94 13.47
N PHE A 23 -29.34 -8.71 13.30
CA PHE A 23 -29.87 -7.54 14.01
C PHE A 23 -31.36 -7.30 13.72
N LEU A 24 -31.79 -7.45 12.46
CA LEU A 24 -33.21 -7.33 12.08
C LEU A 24 -34.05 -8.46 12.71
N LEU A 25 -33.57 -9.70 12.64
CA LEU A 25 -34.24 -10.85 13.26
C LEU A 25 -34.40 -10.65 14.77
N LEU A 26 -33.33 -10.22 15.44
CA LEU A 26 -33.33 -9.92 16.87
C LEU A 26 -34.25 -8.75 17.21
N SER A 27 -34.38 -7.76 16.33
CA SER A 27 -35.32 -6.64 16.51
C SER A 27 -36.78 -7.10 16.50
N VAL A 28 -37.14 -8.01 15.59
CA VAL A 28 -38.47 -8.62 15.56
C VAL A 28 -38.70 -9.49 16.80
N ALA A 29 -37.71 -10.32 17.16
CA ALA A 29 -37.79 -11.17 18.36
C ALA A 29 -37.92 -10.33 19.64
N LEU A 30 -37.25 -9.18 19.72
CA LEU A 30 -37.33 -8.27 20.87
C LEU A 30 -38.75 -7.74 21.05
N VAL A 31 -39.37 -7.26 19.97
CA VAL A 31 -40.77 -6.80 20.01
C VAL A 31 -41.69 -7.94 20.47
N TYR A 32 -41.48 -9.15 19.96
CA TYR A 32 -42.25 -10.33 20.37
C TYR A 32 -42.08 -10.66 21.86
N TYR A 33 -40.85 -10.67 22.38
CA TYR A 33 -40.55 -10.94 23.79
C TYR A 33 -41.16 -9.90 24.73
N ILE A 34 -41.18 -8.62 24.32
CA ILE A 34 -41.82 -7.54 25.08
C ILE A 34 -43.33 -7.78 25.17
N ILE A 35 -43.98 -8.15 24.07
CA ILE A 35 -45.42 -8.46 24.05
C ILE A 35 -45.74 -9.67 24.94
N LYS A 36 -44.87 -10.70 24.92
CA LYS A 36 -45.02 -11.92 25.73
C LYS A 36 -44.55 -11.79 27.18
N LYS A 37 -43.92 -10.67 27.56
CA LYS A 37 -43.34 -10.42 28.90
C LYS A 37 -42.30 -11.47 29.33
N GLU A 38 -41.48 -11.94 28.40
CA GLU A 38 -40.42 -12.91 28.65
C GLU A 38 -39.09 -12.25 29.06
N GLU A 39 -38.10 -13.05 29.49
CA GLU A 39 -36.78 -12.57 29.90
C GLU A 39 -35.94 -12.05 28.71
N ILE A 40 -35.78 -10.73 28.61
CA ILE A 40 -35.07 -10.06 27.49
C ILE A 40 -33.53 -10.18 27.60
N LYS A 41 -33.00 -10.47 28.79
CA LYS A 41 -31.54 -10.42 29.07
C LYS A 41 -30.72 -11.29 28.12
N LYS A 42 -31.18 -12.50 27.81
CA LYS A 42 -30.48 -13.41 26.89
C LYS A 42 -30.43 -12.85 25.47
N LEU A 43 -31.50 -12.18 25.04
CA LEU A 43 -31.60 -11.59 23.70
C LEU A 43 -30.65 -10.40 23.52
N LEU A 44 -30.45 -9.58 24.56
CA LEU A 44 -29.54 -8.43 24.50
C LEU A 44 -28.08 -8.82 24.24
N ILE A 45 -27.62 -9.97 24.69
CA ILE A 45 -26.25 -10.45 24.41
C ILE A 45 -26.07 -10.68 22.89
N PHE A 46 -27.08 -11.24 22.22
CA PHE A 46 -27.02 -11.44 20.76
C PHE A 46 -27.04 -10.12 19.98
N PHE A 47 -27.64 -9.06 20.54
CA PHE A 47 -27.55 -7.72 19.95
C PHE A 47 -26.11 -7.20 19.96
N VAL A 48 -25.37 -7.39 21.07
CA VAL A 48 -23.96 -7.00 21.14
C VAL A 48 -23.14 -7.73 20.08
N ILE A 49 -23.35 -9.04 19.92
CA ILE A 49 -22.67 -9.84 18.88
C ILE A 49 -22.98 -9.29 17.48
N SER A 50 -24.25 -8.97 17.20
CA SER A 50 -24.67 -8.41 15.91
C SER A 50 -24.02 -7.06 15.64
N LEU A 51 -23.97 -6.18 16.65
CA LEU A 51 -23.31 -4.88 16.55
C LEU A 51 -21.81 -5.01 16.29
N LEU A 52 -21.12 -5.97 16.93
CA LEU A 52 -19.71 -6.24 16.65
C LEU A 52 -19.50 -6.72 15.22
N MET A 53 -20.35 -7.60 14.70
CA MET A 53 -20.28 -8.07 13.31
C MET A 53 -20.49 -6.94 12.30
N ILE A 54 -21.41 -6.02 12.60
CA ILE A 54 -21.67 -4.83 11.77
C ILE A 54 -20.49 -3.84 11.83
N GLY A 55 -19.92 -3.63 13.02
CA GLY A 55 -18.83 -2.68 13.24
C GLY A 55 -17.44 -3.20 12.83
N TYR A 56 -17.27 -4.50 12.63
CA TYR A 56 -15.97 -5.13 12.35
C TYR A 56 -15.22 -4.50 11.16
N PRO A 57 -15.85 -4.28 9.98
CA PRO A 57 -15.16 -3.65 8.85
C PRO A 57 -14.63 -2.24 9.15
N SER A 58 -15.36 -1.45 9.94
CA SER A 58 -14.92 -0.10 10.32
C SER A 58 -13.65 -0.12 11.17
N ILE A 59 -13.54 -1.08 12.11
CA ILE A 59 -12.33 -1.26 12.92
C ILE A 59 -11.13 -1.65 12.04
N GLN A 60 -11.36 -2.53 11.05
CA GLN A 60 -10.32 -2.94 10.10
C GLN A 60 -9.82 -1.77 9.25
N GLN A 61 -10.70 -0.91 8.74
CA GLN A 61 -10.30 0.26 7.94
C GLN A 61 -9.40 1.23 8.71
N ILE A 62 -9.69 1.45 9.99
CA ILE A 62 -8.85 2.29 10.87
C ILE A 62 -7.48 1.65 11.06
N SER A 63 -7.43 0.34 11.33
CA SER A 63 -6.18 -0.42 11.47
C SER A 63 -5.30 -0.35 10.21
N ILE A 64 -5.89 -0.53 9.03
CA ILE A 64 -5.16 -0.41 7.74
C ILE A 64 -4.60 1.01 7.55
N SER A 65 -5.39 2.03 7.89
CA SER A 65 -4.96 3.42 7.74
C SER A 65 -3.77 3.73 8.65
N ALA A 66 -3.80 3.21 9.89
CA ALA A 66 -2.67 3.28 10.81
C ALA A 66 -1.43 2.55 10.26
N ASP A 67 -1.60 1.33 9.75
CA ASP A 67 -0.51 0.56 9.13
C ASP A 67 0.13 1.32 7.95
N LYS A 68 -0.67 1.97 7.09
CA LYS A 68 -0.17 2.77 5.95
C LYS A 68 0.69 3.94 6.40
N PHE A 69 0.26 4.63 7.45
CA PHE A 69 1.05 5.70 8.05
C PHE A 69 2.33 5.16 8.68
N GLU A 70 2.22 4.05 9.42
CA GLU A 70 3.36 3.40 10.05
C GLU A 70 4.39 2.90 9.02
N LEU A 71 3.94 2.37 7.87
CA LEU A 71 4.82 1.99 6.77
C LEU A 71 5.67 3.16 6.31
N THR A 72 5.05 4.34 6.12
CA THR A 72 5.77 5.55 5.66
C THR A 72 6.83 5.96 6.68
N LYS A 73 6.49 5.94 7.97
CA LYS A 73 7.44 6.25 9.04
C LYS A 73 8.60 5.24 9.08
N VAL A 74 8.30 3.95 9.02
CA VAL A 74 9.32 2.89 9.06
C VAL A 74 10.22 2.94 7.83
N GLN A 75 9.72 3.35 6.66
CA GLN A 75 10.57 3.63 5.50
C GLN A 75 11.55 4.77 5.77
N GLU A 76 11.12 5.85 6.42
CA GLU A 76 11.96 6.99 6.77
C GLU A 76 13.03 6.57 7.78
N ASP A 77 12.63 5.88 8.87
CA ASP A 77 13.55 5.33 9.87
C ASP A 77 14.61 4.43 9.23
N TYR A 78 14.21 3.56 8.29
CA TYR A 78 15.13 2.68 7.56
C TYR A 78 16.02 3.45 6.56
N ILE A 79 15.53 4.53 5.96
CA ILE A 79 16.34 5.39 5.08
C ILE A 79 17.44 6.08 5.89
N GLU A 80 17.12 6.57 7.08
CA GLU A 80 18.06 7.21 7.99
C GLU A 80 19.10 6.21 8.53
N ASN A 81 18.65 5.01 8.90
CA ASN A 81 19.52 3.94 9.39
C ASN A 81 19.30 2.59 8.66
N PRO A 82 19.88 2.38 7.47
CA PRO A 82 19.68 1.15 6.69
C PRO A 82 20.26 -0.12 7.31
N ASN A 83 21.09 0.01 8.34
CA ASN A 83 21.68 -1.13 9.05
C ASN A 83 20.84 -1.57 10.26
N ASP A 84 19.74 -0.89 10.56
CA ASP A 84 18.84 -1.28 11.63
C ASP A 84 18.04 -2.53 11.24
N SER A 85 18.38 -3.65 11.87
CA SER A 85 17.70 -4.94 11.66
C SER A 85 16.23 -4.91 12.12
N ILE A 86 15.88 -4.11 13.13
CA ILE A 86 14.51 -4.01 13.65
C ILE A 86 13.65 -3.23 12.65
N ALA A 87 14.14 -2.08 12.19
CA ALA A 87 13.46 -1.29 11.16
C ALA A 87 13.26 -2.09 9.88
N LYS A 88 14.27 -2.88 9.47
CA LYS A 88 14.18 -3.77 8.30
C LYS A 88 13.09 -4.83 8.45
N GLN A 89 13.05 -5.55 9.57
CA GLN A 89 12.03 -6.59 9.82
C GLN A 89 10.63 -5.99 9.86
N LYS A 90 10.48 -4.83 10.50
CA LYS A 90 9.20 -4.12 10.58
C LYS A 90 8.74 -3.63 9.21
N LEU A 91 9.67 -3.10 8.40
CA LEU A 91 9.40 -2.69 7.03
C LEU A 91 8.90 -3.86 6.19
N GLU A 92 9.55 -5.03 6.30
CA GLU A 92 9.15 -6.25 5.60
C GLU A 92 7.75 -6.72 6.02
N ALA A 93 7.48 -6.80 7.32
CA ALA A 93 6.18 -7.24 7.85
C ALA A 93 5.03 -6.31 7.40
N LEU A 94 5.22 -4.99 7.51
CA LEU A 94 4.21 -4.01 7.08
C LEU A 94 4.01 -4.04 5.56
N THR A 95 5.09 -4.20 4.79
CA THR A 95 5.01 -4.32 3.33
C THR A 95 4.15 -5.52 2.94
N GLN A 96 4.41 -6.70 3.52
CA GLN A 96 3.64 -7.91 3.22
C GLN A 96 2.17 -7.80 3.65
N LYS A 97 1.89 -7.16 4.79
CA LYS A 97 0.53 -6.94 5.30
C LYS A 97 -0.28 -6.03 4.36
N LEU A 98 0.33 -4.93 3.92
CA LEU A 98 -0.32 -3.92 3.10
C LEU A 98 -0.37 -4.27 1.61
N GLU A 99 0.53 -5.12 1.12
CA GLU A 99 0.53 -5.60 -0.27
C GLU A 99 -0.81 -6.20 -0.70
N LYS A 100 -1.47 -6.94 0.19
CA LYS A 100 -2.79 -7.55 -0.06
C LYS A 100 -3.96 -6.57 0.04
N ARG A 101 -3.72 -5.37 0.58
CA ARG A 101 -4.73 -4.34 0.86
C ARG A 101 -4.45 -3.03 0.11
N ALA A 102 -3.50 -3.03 -0.81
CA ALA A 102 -3.12 -1.85 -1.59
C ALA A 102 -4.13 -1.62 -2.72
N GLU A 103 -4.92 -0.56 -2.60
CA GLU A 103 -6.04 -0.31 -3.52
C GLU A 103 -5.77 0.87 -4.45
N SER A 104 -5.17 1.95 -3.91
CA SER A 104 -4.86 3.15 -4.68
C SER A 104 -3.50 3.05 -5.36
N ALA A 105 -3.32 3.76 -6.47
CA ALA A 105 -2.02 3.86 -7.13
C ALA A 105 -0.91 4.32 -6.18
N ARG A 106 -1.24 5.22 -5.23
CA ARG A 106 -0.32 5.71 -4.20
C ARG A 106 0.09 4.63 -3.21
N ASP A 107 -0.85 3.79 -2.76
CA ASP A 107 -0.54 2.69 -1.84
C ASP A 107 0.42 1.70 -2.51
N ILE A 108 0.12 1.32 -3.76
CA ILE A 108 0.93 0.40 -4.55
C ILE A 108 2.35 0.99 -4.76
N LEU A 109 2.46 2.31 -4.98
CA LEU A 109 3.74 3.00 -5.07
C LEU A 109 4.56 2.89 -3.76
N GLN A 110 3.92 3.03 -2.60
CA GLN A 110 4.60 2.87 -1.30
C GLN A 110 5.10 1.43 -1.09
N ILE A 111 4.35 0.43 -1.55
CA ILE A 111 4.80 -0.97 -1.56
C ILE A 111 6.02 -1.14 -2.48
N SER A 112 6.00 -0.56 -3.68
CA SER A 112 7.15 -0.57 -4.60
C SER A 112 8.40 0.05 -3.96
N LYS A 113 8.26 1.22 -3.32
CA LYS A 113 9.36 1.88 -2.59
C LYS A 113 9.91 1.00 -1.47
N SER A 114 9.04 0.36 -0.70
CA SER A 114 9.45 -0.54 0.39
C SER A 114 10.21 -1.76 -0.12
N LYS A 115 9.71 -2.41 -1.19
CA LYS A 115 10.40 -3.54 -1.83
C LYS A 115 11.78 -3.13 -2.36
N LEU A 116 11.91 -1.93 -2.92
CA LEU A 116 13.21 -1.41 -3.37
C LEU A 116 14.18 -1.22 -2.19
N LEU A 117 13.73 -0.61 -1.09
CA LEU A 117 14.53 -0.40 0.12
C LEU A 117 15.00 -1.74 0.73
N LEU A 118 14.15 -2.76 0.70
CA LEU A 118 14.46 -4.12 1.14
C LEU A 118 15.38 -4.88 0.17
N GLY A 119 15.65 -4.33 -1.01
CA GLY A 119 16.49 -4.92 -2.05
C GLY A 119 15.78 -5.93 -2.95
N ASN A 120 14.46 -6.05 -2.86
CA ASN A 120 13.64 -6.82 -3.79
C ASN A 120 13.35 -5.98 -5.03
N THR A 121 14.30 -5.95 -5.97
CA THR A 121 14.24 -5.13 -7.19
C THR A 121 13.14 -5.56 -8.14
N ASP A 122 12.92 -6.86 -8.29
CA ASP A 122 11.90 -7.40 -9.21
C ASP A 122 10.50 -7.03 -8.73
N GLY A 123 10.24 -7.23 -7.43
CA GLY A 123 8.99 -6.81 -6.80
C GLY A 123 8.82 -5.29 -6.82
N ALA A 124 9.89 -4.51 -6.68
CA ALA A 124 9.79 -3.05 -6.81
C ALA A 124 9.35 -2.63 -8.23
N ILE A 125 9.90 -3.23 -9.28
CA ILE A 125 9.54 -2.97 -10.68
C ILE A 125 8.10 -3.39 -10.96
N GLU A 126 7.71 -4.59 -10.51
CA GLU A 126 6.36 -5.11 -10.68
C GLU A 126 5.32 -4.17 -10.05
N PHE A 127 5.54 -3.77 -8.79
CA PHE A 127 4.60 -2.88 -8.10
C PHE A 127 4.62 -1.46 -8.66
N ALA A 128 5.76 -0.96 -9.17
CA ALA A 128 5.78 0.31 -9.87
C ALA A 128 4.96 0.27 -11.16
N ASN A 129 5.01 -0.83 -11.93
CA ASN A 129 4.16 -1.01 -13.10
C ASN A 129 2.67 -1.05 -12.71
N LYS A 130 2.33 -1.81 -11.66
CA LYS A 130 0.96 -1.87 -11.12
C LYS A 130 0.46 -0.48 -10.70
N ALA A 131 1.31 0.35 -10.08
CA ALA A 131 0.95 1.71 -9.68
C ALA A 131 0.64 2.60 -10.89
N ILE A 132 1.45 2.52 -11.96
CA ILE A 132 1.22 3.25 -13.21
C ILE A 132 -0.11 2.83 -13.86
N GLU A 133 -0.35 1.52 -13.96
CA GLU A 133 -1.59 0.99 -14.53
C GLU A 133 -2.81 1.41 -13.70
N LYS A 134 -2.73 1.31 -12.38
CA LYS A 134 -3.79 1.72 -11.47
C LYS A 134 -4.10 3.22 -11.63
N GLU A 135 -3.09 4.08 -11.66
CA GLU A 135 -3.28 5.52 -11.81
C GLU A 135 -3.87 5.87 -13.19
N TYR A 136 -3.46 5.16 -14.24
CA TYR A 136 -4.03 5.33 -15.56
C TYR A 136 -5.51 4.95 -15.59
N ASN A 137 -5.89 3.84 -14.95
CA ASN A 137 -7.27 3.38 -14.86
C ASN A 137 -8.14 4.32 -14.00
N GLU A 138 -7.62 4.81 -12.88
CA GLU A 138 -8.28 5.82 -12.03
C GLU A 138 -8.53 7.11 -12.81
N ASN A 139 -7.53 7.62 -13.54
CA ASN A 139 -7.66 8.84 -14.33
C ASN A 139 -8.57 8.71 -15.57
N LYS A 140 -8.70 7.51 -16.13
CA LYS A 140 -9.67 7.23 -17.21
C LYS A 140 -11.11 7.27 -16.74
N GLN A 141 -11.38 6.77 -15.53
CA GLN A 141 -12.74 6.73 -14.97
C GLN A 141 -13.26 8.12 -14.59
N VAL A 142 -12.38 9.11 -14.41
CA VAL A 142 -12.74 10.49 -14.05
C VAL A 142 -13.10 11.36 -15.28
N LYS A 143 -12.84 10.90 -16.52
CA LYS A 143 -13.11 11.71 -17.74
C LYS A 143 -14.31 11.21 -18.54
N THR A 144 -15.52 11.64 -18.16
CA THR A 144 -16.60 12.18 -19.04
C THR A 144 -17.87 12.50 -18.21
N PRO A 145 -18.68 13.56 -18.51
CA PRO A 145 -18.52 14.63 -19.52
C PRO A 145 -18.61 16.07 -18.95
N ASP A 146 -17.83 17.02 -19.47
CA ASP A 146 -18.37 18.17 -20.21
C ASP A 146 -17.28 18.93 -20.98
N ILE A 147 -17.74 19.67 -21.99
CA ILE A 147 -17.07 20.17 -23.18
C ILE A 147 -16.19 21.42 -22.88
N SER A 148 -15.10 21.56 -23.65
CA SER A 148 -14.44 22.82 -24.09
C SER A 148 -13.00 23.05 -23.60
N SER A 149 -12.25 23.73 -24.49
CA SER A 149 -10.92 24.33 -24.35
C SER A 149 -9.71 23.40 -24.38
N ASP A 150 -9.19 23.25 -25.60
CA ASP A 150 -7.82 23.59 -25.99
C ASP A 150 -6.87 24.03 -24.85
N THR A 151 -5.66 23.47 -24.86
CA THR A 151 -4.56 23.55 -23.87
C THR A 151 -4.59 22.56 -22.70
N LEU A 152 -3.78 21.50 -22.82
CA LEU A 152 -2.77 21.08 -21.84
C LEU A 152 -2.19 19.74 -22.28
N LYS A 153 -0.91 19.73 -22.67
CA LYS A 153 -0.11 18.50 -22.62
C LYS A 153 -0.31 17.92 -21.22
N PRO A 154 -0.75 16.66 -21.06
CA PRO A 154 -0.87 16.10 -19.73
C PRO A 154 0.56 15.97 -19.18
N SER A 155 0.93 16.85 -18.25
CA SER A 155 2.05 16.55 -17.36
C SER A 155 1.76 15.19 -16.74
N LEU A 156 2.74 14.27 -16.80
CA LEU A 156 2.55 12.94 -16.23
C LEU A 156 2.10 13.08 -14.77
N PRO A 157 1.11 12.30 -14.31
CA PRO A 157 0.73 12.29 -12.91
C PRO A 157 1.92 11.98 -11.99
N LEU A 158 1.91 12.56 -10.79
CA LEU A 158 3.06 12.50 -9.87
C LEU A 158 3.41 11.06 -9.46
N VAL A 159 2.42 10.18 -9.25
CA VAL A 159 2.67 8.77 -8.88
C VAL A 159 3.33 8.04 -10.04
N THR A 160 2.91 8.29 -11.28
CA THR A 160 3.51 7.76 -12.50
C THR A 160 4.98 8.18 -12.63
N ILE A 161 5.29 9.47 -12.40
CA ILE A 161 6.69 9.97 -12.40
C ILE A 161 7.52 9.23 -11.35
N GLN A 162 7.02 9.12 -10.11
CA GLN A 162 7.73 8.44 -9.03
C GLN A 162 7.90 6.94 -9.31
N ALA A 163 6.90 6.28 -9.90
CA ALA A 163 6.97 4.88 -10.28
C ALA A 163 8.05 4.63 -11.34
N TYR A 164 8.17 5.50 -12.35
CA TYR A 164 9.26 5.41 -13.32
C TYR A 164 10.64 5.59 -12.65
N GLN A 165 10.77 6.55 -11.74
CA GLN A 165 12.02 6.77 -10.99
C GLN A 165 12.38 5.55 -10.14
N LEU A 166 11.41 4.93 -9.45
CA LEU A 166 11.62 3.69 -8.68
C LEU A 166 12.04 2.53 -9.58
N LYS A 167 11.44 2.38 -10.77
CA LYS A 167 11.84 1.35 -11.74
C LYS A 167 13.28 1.53 -12.18
N GLU A 168 13.68 2.76 -12.51
CA GLU A 168 15.06 3.03 -12.92
C GLU A 168 16.02 2.71 -11.77
N LEU A 169 15.75 3.19 -10.55
CA LEU A 169 16.56 2.86 -9.37
C LEU A 169 16.66 1.34 -9.12
N ALA A 170 15.56 0.60 -9.29
CA ALA A 170 15.54 -0.86 -9.17
C ALA A 170 16.42 -1.56 -10.23
N LYS A 171 16.35 -1.11 -11.49
CA LYS A 171 17.23 -1.62 -12.56
C LYS A 171 18.69 -1.37 -12.24
N PHE A 172 19.05 -0.20 -11.72
CA PHE A 172 20.44 0.07 -11.28
C PHE A 172 20.89 -0.88 -10.18
N GLN A 173 20.04 -1.13 -9.20
CA GLN A 173 20.36 -2.04 -8.10
C GLN A 173 20.50 -3.50 -8.55
N ASN A 174 19.81 -3.90 -9.62
CA ASN A 174 19.87 -5.25 -10.19
C ASN A 174 21.08 -5.43 -11.14
N ASN A 175 21.30 -4.49 -12.06
CA ASN A 175 22.33 -4.58 -13.12
C ASN A 175 23.77 -4.64 -12.60
N ILE A 176 24.04 -4.13 -11.40
CA ILE A 176 25.37 -4.22 -10.78
C ILE A 176 25.73 -5.66 -10.37
N THR A 177 24.75 -6.56 -10.38
CA THR A 177 24.98 -8.00 -10.21
C THR A 177 25.45 -8.67 -11.53
N ALA A 178 25.32 -8.00 -12.68
CA ALA A 178 25.52 -8.58 -14.01
C ALA A 178 26.62 -7.90 -14.87
N GLU A 179 26.91 -6.60 -14.68
CA GLU A 179 27.89 -5.84 -15.49
C GLU A 179 29.19 -5.52 -14.74
N SER A 180 30.34 -5.69 -15.43
CA SER A 180 31.68 -5.34 -14.90
C SER A 180 32.02 -3.84 -14.92
N ASP A 181 31.25 -2.99 -15.64
CA ASP A 181 31.46 -1.54 -15.66
C ASP A 181 30.79 -0.84 -14.46
N THR A 182 31.39 -1.03 -13.30
CA THR A 182 30.95 -0.43 -12.04
C THR A 182 31.11 1.10 -12.01
N VAL A 183 31.98 1.65 -12.87
CA VAL A 183 32.31 3.09 -12.94
C VAL A 183 31.24 3.86 -13.73
N GLY A 184 30.81 3.34 -14.89
CA GLY A 184 29.72 3.91 -15.68
C GLY A 184 28.40 3.95 -14.92
N LEU A 185 28.06 2.85 -14.23
CA LEU A 185 26.82 2.75 -13.45
C LEU A 185 26.81 3.70 -12.24
N LYS A 186 27.95 3.88 -11.56
CA LYS A 186 28.09 4.83 -10.45
C LYS A 186 27.88 6.27 -10.90
N THR A 187 28.40 6.63 -12.08
CA THR A 187 28.25 7.96 -12.67
C THR A 187 26.80 8.23 -13.07
N LYS A 188 26.15 7.25 -13.71
CA LYS A 188 24.74 7.34 -14.10
C LYS A 188 23.80 7.45 -12.90
N LEU A 189 24.06 6.72 -11.80
CA LEU A 189 23.31 6.84 -10.56
C LEU A 189 23.50 8.21 -9.87
N GLN A 190 24.70 8.78 -9.92
CA GLN A 190 24.94 10.11 -9.35
C GLN A 190 24.14 11.19 -10.08
N ASN A 191 24.15 11.15 -11.42
CA ASN A 191 23.52 12.16 -12.28
C ASN A 191 22.00 11.98 -12.45
N MET A 192 21.41 10.89 -11.95
CA MET A 192 19.96 10.69 -12.03
C MET A 192 19.21 11.71 -11.17
N GLU A 193 18.38 12.54 -11.79
CA GLU A 193 17.44 13.38 -11.06
C GLU A 193 16.25 12.55 -10.58
N VAL A 194 16.00 12.57 -9.27
CA VAL A 194 14.86 11.91 -8.63
C VAL A 194 14.02 12.96 -7.92
N ASN A 195 12.72 12.69 -7.77
CA ASN A 195 11.85 13.51 -6.96
C ASN A 195 12.40 13.61 -5.52
N GLN A 196 12.17 14.75 -4.85
CA GLN A 196 12.63 15.00 -3.48
C GLN A 196 12.24 13.85 -2.52
N ASN A 197 11.04 13.29 -2.67
CA ASN A 197 10.53 12.19 -1.84
C ASN A 197 11.27 10.85 -2.04
N LEU A 198 12.06 10.73 -3.11
CA LEU A 198 12.86 9.54 -3.43
C LEU A 198 14.37 9.78 -3.22
N SER A 199 14.79 10.98 -2.79
CA SER A 199 16.20 11.30 -2.54
C SER A 199 16.82 10.35 -1.51
N GLY A 200 16.12 10.10 -0.40
CA GLY A 200 16.54 9.14 0.61
C GLY A 200 16.64 7.71 0.07
N THR A 201 15.65 7.28 -0.72
CA THR A 201 15.67 5.97 -1.39
C THR A 201 16.85 5.83 -2.35
N LYS A 202 17.15 6.87 -3.15
CA LYS A 202 18.34 6.92 -4.01
C LYS A 202 19.64 6.78 -3.19
N ALA A 203 19.73 7.40 -2.02
CA ALA A 203 20.89 7.30 -1.14
C ALA A 203 21.09 5.87 -0.61
N VAL A 204 20.02 5.19 -0.20
CA VAL A 204 20.05 3.78 0.23
C VAL A 204 20.47 2.87 -0.92
N VAL A 205 19.87 3.04 -2.11
CA VAL A 205 20.24 2.28 -3.31
C VAL A 205 21.73 2.48 -3.63
N LYS A 206 22.22 3.73 -3.60
CA LYS A 206 23.63 4.05 -3.80
C LYS A 206 24.54 3.34 -2.79
N ARG A 207 24.18 3.33 -1.50
CA ARG A 207 24.94 2.61 -0.46
C ARG A 207 24.98 1.11 -0.74
N ASN A 208 23.82 0.50 -0.97
CA ASN A 208 23.70 -0.94 -1.24
C ASN A 208 24.50 -1.36 -2.48
N VAL A 209 24.47 -0.53 -3.51
CA VAL A 209 25.27 -0.68 -4.72
C VAL A 209 26.77 -0.64 -4.41
N LEU A 210 27.25 0.38 -3.68
CA LEU A 210 28.67 0.53 -3.35
C LEU A 210 29.19 -0.60 -2.44
N GLU A 211 28.35 -1.11 -1.54
CA GLU A 211 28.71 -2.26 -0.71
C GLU A 211 28.83 -3.55 -1.52
N LYS A 212 27.93 -3.76 -2.50
CA LYS A 212 28.01 -4.90 -3.41
C LYS A 212 29.27 -4.84 -4.27
N THR A 213 29.61 -3.68 -4.86
CA THR A 213 30.84 -3.56 -5.69
C THR A 213 32.11 -3.81 -4.88
N LYS A 214 32.20 -3.27 -3.65
CA LYS A 214 33.35 -3.52 -2.76
C LYS A 214 33.55 -5.00 -2.39
N LYS A 215 32.47 -5.79 -2.38
CA LYS A 215 32.56 -7.24 -2.13
C LYS A 215 33.04 -7.99 -3.37
N LEU A 216 32.68 -7.53 -4.57
CA LEU A 216 33.12 -8.10 -5.84
C LEU A 216 34.63 -7.87 -6.07
N ASP A 217 35.15 -6.68 -5.74
CA ASP A 217 36.58 -6.35 -5.92
C ASP A 217 37.52 -7.08 -4.93
N LYS A 218 36.97 -7.74 -3.90
CA LYS A 218 37.74 -8.45 -2.86
C LYS A 218 37.83 -9.97 -3.07
N ASN A 219 37.07 -10.51 -4.01
CA ASN A 219 37.08 -11.94 -4.39
C ASN A 219 37.81 -12.13 -5.71
#